data_AF-A0A5E4GMD7-F1
#
_entry.id   AF-A0A5E4GMD7-F1
#
_cell.length_a   1.000
_cell.length_b   1.000
_cell.length_c   1.000
_cell.angle_alpha   90.00
_cell.angle_beta   90.00
_cell.angle_gamma   90.00
#
_symmetry.space_group_name_H-M   'P 1'
#
loop_
_entity.id
_entity.type
_entity.pdbx_description
1 polymer ?
#
loop_
_entity_poly.entity_id
_entity_poly.type
_entity_poly.pdbx_seq_one_letter_code
_entity_poly.pdbx_strand_id
1 'polypeptide(L)'
;AFMRTYKPMVHPMASQDLWAKTNFPPLLPPKYHKQPGRPKKRKVRSAAEPLPSSNPEVKHLQRYNLETKCSICNRVGHNKRKCPKTNEAKSSSH
;
A
#
# COMPACT_ATOMS: atom_id res chain seq x y z
N ALA A 1 -20.85 0.08 40.48
CA ALA A 1 -20.63 -0.42 39.10
C ALA A 1 -19.21 -0.97 38.91
N PHE A 2 -18.16 -0.21 39.24
CA PHE A 2 -16.74 -0.59 39.13
C PHE A 2 -16.37 -1.98 39.68
N MET A 3 -16.72 -2.32 40.93
CA MET A 3 -16.36 -3.63 41.50
C MET A 3 -17.03 -4.81 40.80
N ARG A 4 -18.18 -4.61 40.14
CA ARG A 4 -18.86 -5.67 39.38
C ARG A 4 -18.17 -5.96 38.04
N THR A 5 -17.53 -4.97 37.42
CA THR A 5 -16.88 -5.13 36.12
C THR A 5 -15.58 -5.92 36.20
N TYR A 6 -14.87 -5.83 37.32
CA TYR A 6 -13.59 -6.54 37.55
C TYR A 6 -13.72 -7.77 38.46
N LYS A 7 -14.95 -8.09 38.92
CA LYS A 7 -15.21 -9.30 39.71
C LYS A 7 -14.87 -10.60 38.96
N PRO A 8 -15.17 -10.78 37.66
CA PRO A 8 -14.77 -11.98 36.94
C PRO A 8 -13.28 -11.92 36.58
N MET A 9 -12.52 -12.92 37.04
CA MET A 9 -11.11 -13.08 36.73
C MET A 9 -10.95 -13.87 35.42
N VAL A 10 -10.34 -13.26 34.41
CA VAL A 10 -9.90 -13.97 33.20
C VAL A 10 -8.55 -14.58 33.49
N HIS A 11 -8.51 -15.90 33.65
CA HIS A 11 -7.25 -16.61 33.84
C HIS A 11 -6.41 -16.52 32.58
N PRO A 12 -5.07 -16.36 32.71
CA PRO A 12 -4.20 -16.44 31.57
C PRO A 12 -4.35 -17.82 30.94
N MET A 13 -4.63 -17.86 29.64
CA MET A 13 -4.55 -19.11 28.90
C MET A 13 -3.08 -19.46 28.73
N ALA A 14 -2.76 -20.73 28.98
CA ALA A 14 -1.42 -21.26 28.71
C ALA A 14 -1.10 -21.23 27.21
N SER A 15 0.10 -21.66 26.82
CA SER A 15 0.57 -21.61 25.42
C SER A 15 -0.46 -22.18 24.44
N GLN A 16 -0.38 -21.74 23.18
CA GLN A 16 -1.28 -22.18 22.10
C GLN A 16 -1.37 -23.71 21.98
N ASP A 17 -0.30 -24.43 22.34
CA ASP A 17 -0.22 -25.89 22.30
C ASP A 17 -1.19 -26.58 23.28
N LEU A 18 -1.58 -25.90 24.36
CA LEU A 18 -2.48 -26.41 25.40
C LEU A 18 -3.96 -26.08 25.12
N TRP A 19 -4.27 -25.41 24.00
CA TRP A 19 -5.65 -25.13 23.62
C TRP A 19 -6.38 -26.41 23.23
N ALA A 20 -7.65 -26.51 23.64
CA ALA A 20 -8.50 -27.62 23.22
C ALA A 20 -8.60 -27.63 21.68
N LYS A 21 -8.18 -28.74 21.06
CA LYS A 21 -8.37 -28.94 19.61
C LYS A 21 -9.85 -29.14 19.36
N THR A 22 -10.43 -28.27 18.55
CA THR A 22 -11.84 -28.32 18.20
C THR A 22 -12.00 -28.67 16.72
N ASN A 23 -13.08 -29.38 16.38
CA ASN A 23 -13.43 -29.71 14.99
C ASN A 23 -14.24 -28.60 14.31
N PHE A 24 -14.20 -27.37 14.85
CA PHE A 24 -14.92 -26.24 14.26
C PHE A 24 -14.26 -25.80 12.96
N PRO A 25 -15.04 -25.26 12.01
CA PRO A 25 -14.46 -24.66 10.82
C PRO A 25 -13.51 -23.52 11.20
N PRO A 26 -12.43 -23.31 10.43
CA PRO A 26 -11.53 -22.18 10.66
C PRO A 26 -12.28 -20.86 10.68
N LEU A 27 -11.92 -19.98 11.60
CA LEU A 27 -12.45 -18.62 11.62
C LEU A 27 -12.06 -17.90 10.33
N LEU A 28 -13.06 -17.38 9.62
CA LEU A 28 -12.80 -16.53 8.48
C LEU A 28 -12.18 -15.21 8.95
N PRO A 29 -11.24 -14.64 8.17
CA PRO A 29 -10.73 -13.31 8.49
C PRO A 29 -11.88 -12.29 8.55
N PRO A 30 -11.77 -11.26 9.39
CA PRO A 30 -12.74 -10.16 9.38
C PRO A 30 -12.88 -9.59 7.96
N LYS A 31 -14.11 -9.25 7.57
CA LYS A 31 -14.33 -8.54 6.30
C LYS A 31 -13.64 -7.19 6.36
N TYR A 32 -12.67 -7.00 5.46
CA TYR A 32 -12.01 -5.71 5.30
C TYR A 32 -12.97 -4.73 4.62
N HIS A 33 -13.26 -3.62 5.30
CA HIS A 33 -13.96 -2.48 4.72
C HIS A 33 -12.96 -1.34 4.53
N LYS A 34 -12.73 -0.95 3.27
CA LYS A 34 -11.92 0.24 2.96
C LYS A 34 -12.65 1.46 3.51
N GLN A 35 -12.09 2.06 4.56
CA GLN A 35 -12.63 3.30 5.10
C GLN A 35 -12.55 4.39 4.04
N PRO A 36 -13.60 5.23 3.88
CA PRO A 36 -13.50 6.40 3.04
C PRO A 36 -12.32 7.24 3.52
N GLY A 37 -11.41 7.55 2.59
CA GLY A 37 -10.29 8.42 2.88
C GLY A 37 -10.77 9.81 3.25
N ARG A 38 -9.93 10.58 3.93
CA ARG A 38 -10.21 11.98 4.22
C ARG A 38 -10.54 12.72 2.91
N PRO A 39 -11.68 13.42 2.81
CA PRO A 39 -11.97 14.26 1.66
C PRO A 39 -10.81 15.21 1.40
N LYS A 40 -10.36 15.28 0.15
CA LYS A 40 -9.26 16.15 -0.24
C LYS A 40 -9.73 17.60 -0.07
N LYS A 41 -9.14 18.33 0.88
CA LYS A 41 -9.32 19.78 0.94
C LYS A 41 -8.72 20.39 -0.32
N ARG A 42 -9.56 20.98 -1.18
CA ARG A 42 -9.09 21.87 -2.25
C ARG A 42 -8.58 23.14 -1.56
N LYS A 43 -7.27 23.33 -1.51
CA LYS A 43 -6.71 24.64 -1.16
C LYS A 43 -7.07 25.59 -2.32
N VAL A 44 -7.87 26.60 -2.02
CA VAL A 44 -8.04 27.75 -2.93
C VAL A 44 -6.80 28.61 -2.73
N ARG A 45 -6.01 28.79 -3.79
CA ARG A 45 -4.84 29.68 -3.75
C ARG A 45 -5.33 31.12 -3.76
N SER A 46 -4.74 31.96 -2.94
CA SER A 46 -4.97 33.41 -3.04
C SER A 46 -4.26 33.96 -4.29
N ALA A 47 -4.71 35.09 -4.82
CA ALA A 47 -4.09 35.73 -5.99
C ALA A 47 -2.61 36.12 -5.76
N ALA A 48 -2.17 36.19 -4.50
CA ALA A 48 -0.80 36.49 -4.12
C ALA A 48 0.07 35.23 -3.89
N GLU A 49 -0.48 34.01 -3.94
CA GLU A 49 0.34 32.81 -3.84
C GLU A 49 1.13 32.58 -5.15
N PRO A 50 2.48 32.52 -5.10
CA PRO A 50 3.27 32.20 -6.27
C PRO A 50 2.89 30.81 -6.82
N LEU A 51 2.75 30.71 -8.14
CA LEU A 51 2.52 29.43 -8.81
C LEU A 51 3.70 28.50 -8.50
N PRO A 52 3.49 27.18 -8.28
CA PRO A 52 4.60 26.23 -8.16
C PRO A 52 5.56 26.26 -9.37
N SER A 53 5.09 26.78 -10.50
CA SER A 53 5.88 26.99 -11.71
C SER A 53 6.84 28.19 -11.64
N SER A 54 6.65 29.12 -10.69
CA SER A 54 7.49 30.33 -10.59
C SER A 54 8.75 30.11 -9.76
N ASN A 55 8.90 28.95 -9.11
CA ASN A 55 10.15 28.58 -8.45
C ASN A 55 10.88 27.50 -9.27
N PRO A 56 11.89 27.86 -10.09
CA PRO A 56 12.66 26.89 -10.87
C PRO A 56 13.45 25.90 -10.00
N GLU A 57 13.62 26.17 -8.69
CA GLU A 57 14.34 25.33 -7.74
C GLU A 57 13.57 24.06 -7.32
N VAL A 58 12.23 24.05 -7.49
CA VAL A 58 11.37 22.88 -7.17
C VAL A 58 11.06 22.06 -8.44
N LYS A 59 11.82 22.28 -9.53
CA LYS A 59 11.73 21.41 -10.71
C LYS A 59 12.43 20.11 -10.36
N HIS A 60 11.62 19.09 -10.08
CA HIS A 60 11.89 17.66 -10.31
C HIS A 60 13.37 17.40 -10.56
N LEU A 61 14.14 17.07 -9.51
CA LEU A 61 15.51 16.62 -9.69
C LEU A 61 15.48 15.53 -10.77
N GLN A 62 16.00 15.86 -11.96
CA GLN A 62 16.19 14.84 -12.98
C GLN A 62 17.09 13.81 -12.33
N ARG A 63 16.71 12.54 -12.38
CA ARG A 63 17.61 11.45 -11.98
C ARG A 63 18.68 11.32 -13.05
N TYR A 64 19.58 12.28 -13.11
CA TYR A 64 20.83 12.15 -13.85
C TYR A 64 21.62 11.04 -13.15
N ASN A 65 22.13 10.07 -13.91
CA ASN A 65 22.98 8.95 -13.45
C ASN A 65 22.30 7.71 -12.83
N LEU A 66 20.99 7.50 -12.99
CA LEU A 66 20.38 6.21 -12.62
C LEU A 66 20.11 5.36 -13.86
N GLU A 67 20.89 4.28 -14.04
CA GLU A 67 20.62 3.29 -15.08
C GLU A 67 19.23 2.67 -14.87
N THR A 68 18.35 2.89 -15.83
CA THR A 68 17.00 2.33 -15.78
C THR A 68 17.08 0.83 -16.10
N LYS A 69 16.93 0.01 -15.06
CA LYS A 69 16.80 -1.45 -15.18
C LYS A 69 15.33 -1.82 -15.36
N CYS A 70 15.06 -2.70 -16.32
CA CYS A 70 13.73 -3.23 -16.53
C CYS A 70 13.37 -4.21 -15.42
N SER A 71 12.24 -4.01 -14.72
CA SER A 71 11.80 -4.91 -13.65
C SER A 71 11.27 -6.28 -14.13
N ILE A 72 11.19 -6.51 -15.44
CA ILE A 72 10.73 -7.78 -16.03
C ILE A 72 11.90 -8.64 -16.48
N CYS A 73 12.87 -8.05 -17.19
CA CYS A 73 13.99 -8.79 -17.76
C CYS A 73 15.34 -8.45 -17.11
N ASN A 74 15.36 -7.52 -16.15
CA ASN A 74 16.54 -7.05 -15.42
C ASN A 74 17.69 -6.49 -16.29
N ARG A 75 17.43 -6.22 -17.57
CA ARG A 75 18.38 -5.57 -18.49
C ARG A 75 18.28 -4.05 -18.41
N VAL A 76 19.41 -3.38 -18.63
CA VAL A 76 19.51 -1.91 -18.75
C VAL A 76 19.02 -1.42 -20.12
N GLY A 77 18.74 -0.12 -20.24
CA GLY A 77 18.39 0.54 -21.52
C GLY A 77 16.89 0.63 -21.82
N HIS A 78 16.01 0.00 -21.02
CA HIS A 78 14.56 0.20 -21.11
C HIS A 78 13.89 -0.02 -19.75
N ASN A 79 12.67 0.53 -19.59
CA ASN A 79 11.84 0.28 -18.42
C ASN A 79 10.78 -0.79 -18.72
N LYS A 80 10.04 -1.21 -17.68
CA LYS A 80 8.93 -2.17 -17.78
C LYS A 80 7.98 -1.91 -18.96
N ARG A 81 7.66 -0.63 -19.25
CA ARG A 81 6.71 -0.24 -20.31
C ARG A 81 7.18 -0.57 -21.72
N LYS A 82 8.49 -0.56 -21.97
CA LYS A 82 9.08 -0.84 -23.29
C LYS A 82 9.76 -2.22 -23.34
N CYS A 83 9.40 -3.13 -22.44
CA CYS A 83 10.04 -4.45 -22.40
C CYS A 83 9.59 -5.31 -23.60
N PRO A 84 10.53 -5.86 -24.40
CA PRO A 84 10.18 -6.77 -25.50
C PRO A 84 9.36 -7.98 -25.05
N LYS A 85 9.70 -8.56 -23.89
CA LYS A 85 8.99 -9.70 -23.30
C LYS A 85 7.51 -9.44 -23.01
N THR A 86 7.13 -8.18 -22.78
CA THR A 86 5.71 -7.79 -22.61
C THR A 86 5.00 -7.53 -23.94
N ASN A 87 5.75 -7.27 -25.00
CA ASN A 87 5.20 -7.08 -26.34
C ASN A 87 4.95 -8.45 -27.00
N GLU A 88 5.82 -9.44 -26.77
CA GLU A 88 5.64 -10.82 -27.22
C GLU A 88 4.35 -11.46 -26.67
N ALA A 89 4.02 -11.19 -25.40
CA ALA A 89 2.78 -11.64 -24.77
C ALA A 89 1.52 -10.90 -25.28
N LYS A 90 1.68 -9.80 -26.03
CA LYS A 90 0.58 -9.03 -26.64
C LYS A 90 0.38 -9.36 -28.12
N SER A 91 1.40 -9.88 -28.80
CA SER A 91 1.34 -10.28 -30.21
C SER A 91 0.79 -11.70 -30.44
N SER A 92 0.50 -12.47 -29.39
CA SER A 92 -0.12 -13.80 -29.46
C SER A 92 -1.64 -13.81 -29.22
N SER A 93 -2.26 -12.65 -29.08
CA SER A 93 -3.73 -12.48 -29.13
C SER A 93 -4.10 -11.66 -30.35
N HIS A 94 -3.97 -12.28 -31.51
CA HIS A 94 -4.71 -11.95 -32.73
C HIS A 94 -4.99 -13.23 -33.48
#